data_AF-E3J8K2-F1
#
_entry.id   AF-E3J8K2-F1
#
_cell.length_a   1.000
_cell.length_b   1.000
_cell.length_c   1.000
_cell.angle_alpha   90.00
_cell.angle_beta   90.00
_cell.angle_gamma   90.00
#
_symmetry.space_group_name_H-M   'P 1'
#
loop_
_entity.id
_entity.type
_entity.pdbx_description
1 polymer ?
#
loop_
_entity_poly.entity_id
_entity_poly.type
_entity_poly.pdbx_seq_one_letter_code
_entity_poly.pdbx_strand_id
1 'polypeptide(L)'
;MRIRLVGASLLAVVAIAATATGCSQKAREVGRDAPVSSHDDKPARLINMPDGFSNVSAKCDGPNMVYVVYHSDSAYGSVAIAPNDPRCRTAGSTG
;
A
#
# COMPACT_ATOMS: atom_id res chain seq x y z
N MET A 1 -44.05 -14.77 6.78
CA MET A 1 -42.67 -15.15 6.40
C MET A 1 -41.96 -14.16 5.46
N ARG A 2 -42.62 -13.14 4.89
CA ARG A 2 -41.97 -12.15 3.99
C ARG A 2 -41.29 -10.97 4.73
N ILE A 3 -41.76 -10.65 5.93
CA ILE A 3 -41.25 -9.53 6.75
C ILE A 3 -39.87 -9.84 7.36
N ARG A 4 -39.55 -11.12 7.62
CA ARG A 4 -38.25 -11.53 8.21
C ARG A 4 -37.10 -11.56 7.20
N LEU A 5 -37.40 -11.63 5.91
CA LEU A 5 -36.39 -11.58 4.83
C LEU A 5 -35.90 -10.14 4.55
N VAL A 6 -36.78 -9.15 4.70
CA VAL A 6 -36.44 -7.73 4.47
C VAL A 6 -35.48 -7.18 5.54
N GLY A 7 -35.60 -7.64 6.79
CA GLY A 7 -34.72 -7.21 7.88
C GLY A 7 -33.27 -7.68 7.72
N ALA A 8 -33.05 -8.88 7.19
CA ALA A 8 -31.72 -9.43 6.98
C ALA A 8 -30.94 -8.69 5.87
N SER A 9 -31.63 -8.31 4.78
CA SER A 9 -31.04 -7.53 3.70
C SER A 9 -30.61 -6.12 4.14
N LEU A 10 -31.38 -5.47 5.02
CA LEU A 10 -31.05 -4.13 5.49
C LEU A 10 -29.79 -4.13 6.38
N LEU A 11 -29.66 -5.13 7.25
CA LEU A 11 -28.48 -5.30 8.12
C LEU A 11 -27.20 -5.56 7.32
N ALA A 12 -27.28 -6.36 6.25
CA ALA A 12 -26.14 -6.62 5.38
C ALA A 12 -25.66 -5.34 4.66
N VAL A 13 -26.58 -4.51 4.17
CA VAL A 13 -26.24 -3.23 3.52
C VAL A 13 -25.58 -2.26 4.51
N VAL A 14 -26.09 -2.17 5.74
CA VAL A 14 -25.51 -1.34 6.80
C VAL A 14 -24.12 -1.82 7.20
N ALA A 15 -23.91 -3.14 7.31
CA ALA A 15 -22.59 -3.71 7.63
C ALA A 15 -21.56 -3.41 6.53
N ILE A 16 -21.92 -3.56 5.26
CA ILE A 16 -21.03 -3.27 4.11
C ILE A 16 -20.71 -1.76 4.06
N ALA A 17 -21.71 -0.90 4.28
CA ALA A 17 -21.52 0.55 4.31
C ALA A 17 -20.60 0.97 5.48
N ALA A 18 -20.72 0.34 6.65
CA ALA A 18 -19.89 0.62 7.81
C ALA A 18 -18.42 0.19 7.62
N THR A 19 -18.16 -0.90 6.89
CA THR A 19 -16.79 -1.32 6.58
C THR A 19 -16.17 -0.55 5.40
N ALA A 20 -16.99 -0.04 4.47
CA ALA A 20 -16.50 0.70 3.31
C ALA A 20 -15.98 2.11 3.65
N THR A 21 -16.45 2.71 4.75
CA THR A 21 -15.96 4.03 5.19
C THR A 21 -14.59 3.98 5.88
N GLY A 22 -14.17 2.82 6.40
CA GLY A 22 -12.88 2.65 7.08
C GLY A 22 -11.66 2.79 6.17
N CYS A 23 -11.73 2.31 4.91
CA CYS A 23 -10.62 2.44 3.96
C CYS A 23 -10.42 3.86 3.42
N SER A 24 -11.38 4.78 3.60
CA SER A 24 -11.32 6.14 3.03
C SER A 24 -10.64 7.17 3.95
N GLN A 25 -10.49 6.88 5.24
CA GLN A 25 -10.05 7.88 6.21
C GLN A 25 -8.60 8.32 6.02
N LYS A 26 -7.70 7.40 5.68
CA LYS A 26 -6.27 7.70 5.44
C LYS A 26 -6.06 8.66 4.25
N ALA A 27 -6.96 8.64 3.26
CA ALA A 27 -6.89 9.54 2.11
C ALA A 27 -7.35 10.98 2.41
N ARG A 28 -7.92 11.23 3.61
CA ARG A 28 -8.51 12.51 4.02
C ARG A 28 -7.77 13.22 5.15
N GLU A 29 -6.62 12.70 5.59
CA GLU A 29 -5.83 13.32 6.67
C GLU A 29 -5.22 14.67 6.22
N VAL A 30 -5.21 15.64 7.15
CA VAL A 30 -4.56 16.94 6.95
C VAL A 30 -3.05 16.72 7.02
N GLY A 31 -2.36 16.94 5.89
CA GLY A 31 -0.96 16.51 5.69
C GLY A 31 -0.79 15.39 4.67
N ARG A 32 -1.82 15.12 3.86
CA ARG A 32 -1.80 14.15 2.74
C ARG A 32 -0.49 14.24 1.95
N ASP A 33 0.08 13.08 1.63
CA ASP A 33 1.20 12.95 0.71
C ASP A 33 0.96 13.80 -0.55
N ALA A 34 2.05 14.32 -1.11
CA ALA A 34 2.04 15.14 -2.31
C ALA A 34 1.14 14.51 -3.39
N PRO A 35 0.41 15.32 -4.19
CA PRO A 35 -0.45 14.81 -5.25
C PRO A 35 0.29 13.76 -6.09
N VAL A 36 -0.28 12.55 -6.19
CA VAL A 36 0.33 11.46 -6.95
C VAL A 36 0.27 11.83 -8.43
N SER A 37 1.44 12.10 -9.03
CA SER A 37 1.55 12.46 -10.44
C SER A 37 1.60 11.25 -11.37
N SER A 38 2.08 10.10 -10.86
CA SER A 38 2.23 8.85 -11.60
C SER A 38 2.32 7.66 -10.63
N HIS A 39 2.04 6.47 -11.15
CA HIS A 39 2.18 5.20 -10.42
C HIS A 39 3.22 4.31 -11.11
N ASP A 40 4.06 3.66 -10.32
CA ASP A 40 4.88 2.55 -10.79
C ASP A 40 4.27 1.22 -10.33
N ASP A 41 3.56 0.55 -11.24
CA ASP A 41 2.89 -0.72 -11.01
C ASP A 41 3.76 -1.95 -11.34
N LYS A 42 5.03 -1.76 -11.70
CA LYS A 42 5.95 -2.88 -11.96
C LYS A 42 6.15 -3.70 -10.67
N PRO A 43 6.42 -5.01 -10.75
CA PRO A 43 6.69 -5.81 -9.57
C PRO A 43 7.85 -5.25 -8.73
N ALA A 44 7.66 -5.16 -7.42
CA ALA A 44 8.75 -4.87 -6.49
C ALA A 44 9.53 -6.13 -6.17
N ARG A 45 10.82 -6.00 -5.86
CA ARG A 45 11.56 -7.09 -5.21
C ARG A 45 11.16 -7.12 -3.75
N LEU A 46 10.73 -8.28 -3.27
CA LEU A 46 10.43 -8.51 -1.87
C LEU A 46 11.62 -9.13 -1.15
N ILE A 47 11.90 -8.65 0.05
CA ILE A 47 12.87 -9.23 0.99
C ILE A 47 12.06 -9.67 2.20
N ASN A 48 11.98 -10.98 2.38
CA ASN A 48 11.25 -11.58 3.49
C ASN A 48 12.16 -11.70 4.72
N MET A 49 11.67 -11.23 5.86
CA MET A 49 12.39 -11.26 7.14
C MET A 49 11.68 -12.25 8.09
N PRO A 50 12.18 -13.50 8.20
CA PRO A 50 11.51 -14.54 8.98
C PRO A 50 11.72 -14.42 10.50
N ASP A 51 12.54 -13.48 10.94
CA ASP A 51 13.00 -13.28 12.32
C ASP A 51 12.11 -12.32 13.13
N GLY A 52 10.91 -12.03 12.64
CA GLY A 52 9.94 -11.15 13.30
C GLY A 52 10.10 -9.67 12.96
N PHE A 53 11.10 -9.30 12.15
CA PHE A 53 11.15 -7.99 11.52
C PHE A 53 10.20 -7.90 10.32
N SER A 54 9.84 -6.67 9.95
CA SER A 54 8.96 -6.42 8.82
C SER A 54 9.62 -6.77 7.48
N ASN A 55 8.82 -7.29 6.55
CA ASN A 55 9.24 -7.49 5.17
C ASN A 55 9.50 -6.15 4.47
N VAL A 56 10.35 -6.16 3.44
CA VAL A 56 10.75 -4.96 2.70
C VAL A 56 10.41 -5.11 1.22
N SER A 57 9.77 -4.09 0.66
CA SER A 57 9.61 -3.86 -0.78
C SER A 57 10.75 -2.98 -1.27
N ALA A 58 11.41 -3.37 -2.37
CA ALA A 58 12.49 -2.61 -2.98
C ALA A 58 12.23 -2.34 -4.46
N LYS A 59 12.35 -1.07 -4.87
CA LYS A 59 12.18 -0.60 -6.25
C LYS A 59 13.24 0.43 -6.62
N CYS A 60 13.55 0.53 -7.91
CA CYS A 60 14.41 1.57 -8.43
C CYS A 60 13.58 2.79 -8.82
N ASP A 61 14.03 3.97 -8.39
CA ASP A 61 13.58 5.28 -8.87
C ASP A 61 14.80 5.99 -9.47
N GLY A 62 14.92 5.94 -10.80
CA GLY A 62 16.13 6.35 -11.52
C GLY A 62 17.37 5.61 -11.00
N PRO A 63 18.43 6.31 -10.56
CA PRO A 63 19.64 5.69 -10.01
C PRO A 63 19.50 5.25 -8.55
N ASN A 64 18.38 5.52 -7.89
CA ASN A 64 18.21 5.30 -6.45
C ASN A 64 17.40 4.04 -6.19
N MET A 65 17.77 3.29 -5.14
CA MET A 65 16.94 2.19 -4.64
C MET A 65 16.09 2.70 -3.48
N VAL A 66 14.79 2.57 -3.60
CA VAL A 66 13.79 2.89 -2.57
C VAL A 66 13.38 1.59 -1.87
N TYR A 67 13.46 1.59 -0.55
CA TYR A 67 12.98 0.52 0.31
C TYR A 67 11.77 1.01 1.10
N VAL A 68 10.70 0.23 1.08
CA VAL A 68 9.49 0.49 1.86
C VAL A 68 9.21 -0.72 2.72
N VAL A 69 9.09 -0.47 4.02
CA VAL A 69 8.69 -1.51 4.97
C VAL A 69 7.18 -1.68 4.92
N TYR A 70 6.72 -2.92 4.87
CA TYR A 70 5.30 -3.26 4.95
C TYR A 70 4.98 -3.94 6.28
N HIS A 71 3.98 -3.42 6.99
CA HIS A 71 3.35 -4.06 8.14
C HIS A 71 1.91 -4.45 7.74
N SER A 72 1.53 -5.71 7.94
CA SER A 72 0.23 -6.23 7.48
C SER A 72 -0.94 -5.87 8.37
N ASP A 73 -0.66 -5.37 9.57
CA ASP A 73 -1.60 -4.99 10.62
C ASP A 73 -2.02 -3.51 10.53
N SER A 74 -1.26 -2.64 9.86
CA SER A 74 -1.60 -1.23 9.73
C SER A 74 -0.87 -0.55 8.57
N ALA A 75 -1.46 0.54 8.07
CA ALA A 75 -0.99 1.28 6.91
C ALA A 75 0.15 2.28 7.23
N TYR A 76 1.08 1.93 8.13
CA TYR A 76 2.30 2.71 8.39
C TYR A 76 3.53 1.91 7.97
N GLY A 77 4.52 2.61 7.43
CA GLY A 77 5.76 2.02 6.95
C GLY A 77 6.87 3.07 6.93
N SER A 78 8.10 2.63 7.13
CA SER A 78 9.28 3.47 6.97
C SER A 78 9.80 3.37 5.53
N VAL A 79 10.34 4.48 5.04
CA VAL A 79 10.98 4.57 3.73
C VAL A 79 12.46 4.84 3.95
N ALA A 80 13.32 4.10 3.24
CA ALA A 80 14.74 4.35 3.17
C ALA A 80 15.18 4.45 1.71
N ILE A 81 16.10 5.36 1.41
CA ILE A 81 16.62 5.58 0.05
C ILE A 81 18.12 5.30 0.08
N ALA A 82 18.57 4.35 -0.74
CA ALA A 82 19.97 4.16 -1.03
C ALA A 82 20.30 4.91 -2.35
N PRO A 83 21.03 6.04 -2.27
CA PRO A 83 21.32 6.84 -3.44
C PRO A 83 22.33 6.14 -4.37
N ASN A 84 22.17 6.30 -5.68
CA ASN A 84 23.10 5.80 -6.71
C ASN A 84 23.41 4.29 -6.60
N ASP A 85 22.41 3.48 -6.29
CA ASP A 85 22.53 2.03 -6.17
C ASP A 85 22.94 1.44 -7.54
N PRO A 86 24.09 0.71 -7.63
CA PRO A 86 24.54 0.13 -8.90
C PRO A 86 23.51 -0.80 -9.56
N ARG A 87 22.62 -1.42 -8.78
CA ARG A 87 21.56 -2.31 -9.28
C ARG A 87 20.46 -1.55 -10.04
N CYS A 88 20.35 -0.24 -9.84
CA CYS A 88 19.37 0.61 -10.52
C CYS A 88 19.88 1.21 -11.83
N ARG A 89 21.18 1.06 -12.15
CA ARG A 89 21.75 1.59 -13.41
C ARG A 89 21.20 0.90 -14.66
N THR A 90 20.84 -0.38 -14.58
CA THR A 90 20.32 -1.15 -15.72
C THR A 90 18.80 -1.11 -15.79
N ALA A 91 18.11 -0.86 -14.67
CA ALA A 91 16.65 -0.76 -14.61
C ALA A 91 16.09 0.46 -15.38
N GLY A 92 16.92 1.48 -15.63
CA GLY A 92 16.59 2.65 -16.44
C GLY A 92 16.80 2.48 -17.95
N SER A 93 17.28 1.33 -18.44
CA SER A 93 17.67 1.15 -19.86
C SER A 93 16.58 0.50 -20.74
N THR A 94 15.39 0.21 -20.20
CA THR A 94 14.23 -0.31 -20.96
C THR A 94 13.06 0.68 -20.99
N GLY A 95 13.36 1.98 -20.99
CA GLY A 95 12.40 3.05 -21.26
C GLY A 95 12.57 3.57 -22.68
#